data_AF-A0A1X9MKG8-F1
#
_entry.id   AF-A0A1X9MKG8-F1
#
_cell.length_a   1.000
_cell.length_b   1.000
_cell.length_c   1.000
_cell.angle_alpha   90.00
_cell.angle_beta   90.00
_cell.angle_gamma   90.00
#
_symmetry.space_group_name_H-M   'P 1'
#
loop_
_entity.id
_entity.type
_entity.pdbx_description
1 polymer ?
#
loop_
_entity_poly.entity_id
_entity_poly.type
_entity_poly.pdbx_seq_one_letter_code
_entity_poly.pdbx_strand_id
1 'polypeptide(L)'
;MNLELIWNTFLSILTNEHKSVTFERKTYSGMPFLYITANHSSITQQSIQDFLTKAAAKAMKGKQLSCDVTFVRFKENTFVYRIRFLVPQKKMFCCGNGCTDCVRFKKQ
;
A
#
# COMPACT_ATOMS: atom_id res chain seq x y z
N MET A 1 -5.90 -5.69 11.99
CA MET A 1 -5.89 -4.44 11.21
C MET A 1 -6.41 -4.74 9.82
N ASN A 2 -7.42 -4.00 9.34
CA ASN A 2 -8.05 -4.27 8.04
C ASN A 2 -7.27 -3.58 6.91
N LEU A 3 -6.55 -4.36 6.09
CA LEU A 3 -5.77 -3.85 4.95
C LEU A 3 -6.66 -3.33 3.82
N GLU A 4 -7.90 -3.83 3.69
CA GLU A 4 -8.85 -3.30 2.70
C GLU A 4 -9.25 -1.86 3.00
N LEU A 5 -9.38 -1.50 4.28
CA LEU A 5 -9.64 -0.11 4.66
C LEU A 5 -8.50 0.82 4.22
N ILE A 6 -7.24 0.37 4.37
CA ILE A 6 -6.07 1.11 3.90
C ILE A 6 -6.09 1.27 2.38
N TRP A 7 -6.39 0.19 1.67
CA TRP A 7 -6.53 0.22 0.21
C TRP A 7 -7.61 1.19 -0.25
N ASN A 8 -8.77 1.20 0.40
CA ASN A 8 -9.86 2.11 0.07
C ASN A 8 -9.48 3.57 0.31
N THR A 9 -8.83 3.87 1.44
CA THR A 9 -8.31 5.22 1.71
C THR A 9 -7.26 5.63 0.68
N PHE A 10 -6.33 4.73 0.36
CA PHE A 10 -5.27 4.95 -0.62
C PHE A 10 -5.84 5.26 -2.02
N LEU A 11 -6.77 4.44 -2.52
CA LEU A 11 -7.42 4.65 -3.80
C LEU A 11 -8.24 5.94 -3.82
N SER A 12 -8.94 6.27 -2.73
CA SER A 12 -9.68 7.53 -2.63
C SER A 12 -8.75 8.75 -2.72
N ILE A 13 -7.59 8.72 -2.05
CA ILE A 13 -6.60 9.80 -2.13
C ILE A 13 -6.10 9.95 -3.57
N LEU A 14 -5.73 8.85 -4.24
CA LEU A 14 -5.25 8.88 -5.61
C LEU A 14 -6.27 9.47 -6.59
N THR A 15 -7.52 8.98 -6.55
CA THR A 15 -8.58 9.45 -7.44
C THR A 15 -8.93 10.92 -7.19
N ASN A 16 -8.85 11.38 -5.94
CA ASN A 16 -9.13 12.78 -5.60
C ASN A 16 -8.01 13.72 -6.05
N GLU A 17 -6.74 13.31 -5.89
CA GLU A 17 -5.56 14.13 -6.23
C GLU A 17 -5.27 14.12 -7.74
N HIS A 18 -5.65 13.06 -8.46
CA HIS A 18 -5.28 12.86 -9.86
C HIS A 18 -6.47 12.45 -10.74
N LYS A 19 -7.43 13.37 -10.92
CA LYS A 19 -8.66 13.13 -11.72
C LYS A 19 -8.40 12.79 -13.20
N SER A 20 -7.26 13.20 -13.75
CA SER A 20 -6.88 12.95 -15.15
C SER A 20 -6.28 11.55 -15.37
N VAL A 21 -6.17 10.75 -14.32
CA VAL A 21 -5.57 9.41 -14.34
C VAL A 21 -6.59 8.40 -13.84
N THR A 22 -6.69 7.27 -14.53
CA THR A 22 -7.55 6.18 -14.09
C THR A 22 -6.73 5.17 -13.30
N PHE A 23 -7.23 4.81 -12.11
CA PHE A 23 -6.61 3.83 -11.22
C PHE A 23 -7.49 2.59 -11.12
N GLU A 24 -6.94 1.42 -11.42
CA GLU A 24 -7.64 0.14 -11.33
C GLU A 24 -6.80 -0.85 -10.52
N ARG A 25 -7.35 -1.34 -9.40
CA ARG A 25 -6.71 -2.37 -8.58
C ARG A 25 -7.15 -3.75 -9.07
N LYS A 26 -6.19 -4.61 -9.42
CA LYS A 26 -6.41 -6.02 -9.73
C LYS A 26 -5.61 -6.92 -8.80
N THR A 27 -6.20 -8.02 -8.38
CA THR A 27 -5.52 -9.01 -7.55
C THR A 27 -5.26 -10.27 -8.34
N TYR A 28 -4.00 -10.69 -8.42
CA TYR A 28 -3.60 -11.94 -9.05
C TYR A 28 -2.86 -12.80 -8.03
N SER A 29 -3.34 -14.02 -7.78
CA SER A 29 -2.75 -14.95 -6.80
C SER A 29 -2.53 -14.32 -5.42
N GLY A 30 -3.49 -13.50 -4.96
CA GLY A 30 -3.41 -12.78 -3.68
C GLY A 30 -2.45 -11.58 -3.67
N MET A 31 -1.76 -11.29 -4.78
CA MET A 31 -0.93 -10.10 -4.93
C MET A 31 -1.72 -8.96 -5.59
N PRO A 32 -1.81 -7.80 -4.95
CA PRO A 32 -2.47 -6.64 -5.53
C PRO A 32 -1.53 -5.87 -6.49
N PHE A 33 -2.08 -5.54 -7.64
CA PHE A 33 -1.49 -4.74 -8.70
C PHE A 33 -2.36 -3.52 -8.95
N LEU A 34 -1.73 -2.38 -9.17
CA LEU A 34 -2.38 -1.13 -9.55
C LEU A 34 -2.03 -0.83 -11.00
N TYR A 35 -3.07 -0.75 -11.82
CA TYR A 35 -3.03 -0.31 -13.20
C TYR A 35 -3.37 1.18 -13.22
N ILE A 36 -2.52 1.95 -13.89
CA ILE A 36 -2.57 3.40 -13.91
C ILE A 36 -2.54 3.84 -15.36
N THR A 37 -3.69 4.24 -15.89
CA THR A 37 -3.81 4.69 -17.28
C THR A 37 -3.75 6.20 -17.33
N ALA A 38 -2.71 6.72 -17.99
CA ALA A 38 -2.48 8.13 -18.16
C ALA A 38 -3.15 8.63 -19.45
N ASN A 39 -4.07 9.59 -19.33
CA ASN A 39 -4.74 10.18 -20.49
C ASN A 39 -3.88 11.24 -21.23
N HIS A 40 -2.71 11.57 -20.70
CA HIS A 40 -1.80 12.57 -21.28
C HIS A 40 -0.34 12.08 -21.29
N SER A 41 0.39 12.46 -22.34
CA SER A 41 1.78 12.09 -22.62
C SER A 41 2.83 12.73 -21.70
N SER A 42 2.44 13.64 -20.81
CA SER A 42 3.36 14.32 -19.87
C SER A 42 3.59 13.58 -18.56
N ILE A 43 2.87 12.48 -18.30
CA ILE A 43 3.01 11.72 -17.06
C ILE A 43 4.20 10.77 -17.17
N THR A 44 5.19 10.98 -16.30
CA THR A 44 6.40 10.15 -16.23
C THR A 44 6.27 9.08 -15.16
N GLN A 45 7.00 7.97 -15.31
CA GLN A 45 7.09 6.93 -14.28
C GLN A 45 7.50 7.50 -12.92
N GLN A 46 8.47 8.43 -12.90
CA GLN A 46 8.94 9.05 -11.65
C GLN A 46 7.81 9.83 -10.96
N SER A 47 7.04 10.62 -11.72
CA SER A 47 5.91 11.35 -11.15
C SER A 47 4.88 10.41 -10.52
N ILE A 48 4.57 9.29 -11.18
CA ILE A 48 3.68 8.27 -10.64
C ILE A 48 4.25 7.64 -9.37
N GLN A 49 5.53 7.27 -9.37
CA GLN A 49 6.20 6.71 -8.19
C GLN A 49 6.09 7.65 -6.99
N ASP A 50 6.30 8.95 -7.20
CA ASP A 50 6.21 9.97 -6.16
C ASP A 50 4.78 10.11 -5.63
N PHE A 51 3.78 10.11 -6.53
CA PHE A 51 2.35 10.16 -6.15
C PHE A 51 1.93 8.94 -5.34
N LEU A 52 2.30 7.74 -5.79
CA LEU A 52 1.99 6.49 -5.10
C LEU A 52 2.61 6.47 -3.69
N THR A 53 3.88 6.89 -3.58
CA THR A 53 4.59 6.92 -2.29
C THR A 53 3.95 7.90 -1.31
N LYS A 54 3.60 9.11 -1.78
CA LYS A 54 2.92 10.14 -0.97
C LYS A 54 1.53 9.69 -0.54
N ALA A 55 0.73 9.15 -1.45
CA ALA A 55 -0.62 8.66 -1.15
C ALA A 55 -0.58 7.47 -0.16
N ALA A 56 0.38 6.56 -0.32
CA ALA A 56 0.56 5.44 0.61
C ALA A 56 0.91 5.93 2.02
N ALA A 57 1.83 6.89 2.14
CA ALA A 57 2.19 7.49 3.43
C ALA A 57 0.98 8.16 4.11
N LYS A 58 0.16 8.89 3.35
CA LYS A 58 -1.09 9.50 3.84
C LYS A 58 -2.10 8.44 4.32
N ALA A 59 -2.32 7.38 3.52
CA ALA A 59 -3.25 6.31 3.87
C ALA A 59 -2.83 5.53 5.13
N MET A 60 -1.52 5.39 5.36
CA MET A 60 -0.95 4.72 6.53
C MET A 60 -0.81 5.62 7.76
N LYS A 61 -1.10 6.93 7.66
CA LYS A 61 -0.87 7.89 8.76
C LYS A 61 -1.54 7.41 10.06
N GLY A 62 -0.77 7.38 11.14
CA GLY A 62 -1.23 6.91 12.45
C GLY A 62 -1.31 5.38 12.60
N LYS A 63 -0.89 4.60 11.59
CA LYS A 63 -0.87 3.13 11.65
C LYS A 63 0.57 2.63 11.53
N GLN A 64 0.90 1.61 12.31
CA GLN A 64 2.18 0.91 12.15
C GLN A 64 2.05 -0.03 10.94
N LEU A 65 2.38 0.46 9.76
CA LEU A 65 2.38 -0.25 8.48
C LEU A 65 3.61 0.19 7.69
N SER A 66 4.13 -0.69 6.84
CA SER A 66 5.04 -0.32 5.76
C SER A 66 4.37 -0.54 4.40
N CYS A 67 4.88 0.13 3.37
CA CYS A 67 4.41 -0.03 1.99
C CYS A 67 5.59 -0.36 1.08
N ASP A 68 5.46 -1.41 0.29
CA ASP A 68 6.35 -1.74 -0.83
C ASP A 68 5.66 -1.36 -2.14
N VAL A 69 6.30 -0.48 -2.92
CA VAL A 69 5.81 -0.01 -4.22
C VAL A 69 6.85 -0.40 -5.27
N THR A 70 6.53 -1.40 -6.08
CA THR A 70 7.42 -1.93 -7.11
C THR A 70 6.84 -1.65 -8.50
N PHE A 71 7.59 -1.00 -9.37
CA PHE A 71 7.24 -0.88 -10.79
C PHE A 71 7.37 -2.24 -11.49
N VAL A 72 6.35 -2.64 -12.26
CA VAL A 72 6.31 -3.93 -12.96
C VAL A 72 6.56 -3.74 -14.45
N ARG A 73 5.81 -2.86 -15.10
CA ARG A 73 5.92 -2.59 -16.55
C ARG A 73 5.14 -1.35 -16.96
N PHE A 74 5.44 -0.87 -18.16
CA PHE A 74 4.66 0.12 -18.88
C PHE A 74 4.29 -0.42 -20.26
N LYS A 75 3.02 -0.32 -20.66
CA LYS A 75 2.54 -0.71 -21.99
C LYS A 75 1.29 0.10 -22.35
N GLU A 76 1.21 0.61 -23.58
CA GLU A 76 0.00 1.29 -24.11
C GLU A 76 -0.56 2.35 -23.14
N ASN A 77 0.29 3.30 -22.71
CA ASN A 77 -0.04 4.36 -21.74
C ASN A 77 -0.52 3.89 -20.36
N THR A 78 -0.33 2.61 -20.04
CA THR A 78 -0.69 2.03 -18.75
C THR A 78 0.55 1.61 -17.99
N PHE A 79 0.74 2.22 -16.82
CA PHE A 79 1.76 1.82 -15.86
C PHE A 79 1.18 0.75 -14.92
N VAL A 80 1.96 -0.28 -14.65
CA VAL A 80 1.58 -1.36 -13.73
C VAL A 80 2.55 -1.36 -12.56
N TYR A 81 1.99 -1.27 -11.36
CA TYR A 81 2.71 -1.33 -10.10
C TYR A 81 2.21 -2.49 -9.26
N ARG A 82 3.11 -3.14 -8.52
CA ARG A 82 2.76 -4.01 -7.39
C ARG A 82 2.88 -3.17 -6.12
N ILE A 83 1.82 -3.12 -5.32
CA ILE A 83 1.80 -2.30 -4.10
C ILE A 83 1.41 -3.19 -2.93
N ARG A 84 2.22 -3.26 -1.88
CA ARG A 84 1.93 -4.11 -0.71
C ARG A 84 1.97 -3.30 0.57
N PHE A 85 0.84 -3.24 1.26
CA PHE A 85 0.80 -2.80 2.65
C PHE A 85 1.14 -3.97 3.56
N LEU A 86 2.15 -3.80 4.40
CA LEU A 86 2.72 -4.83 5.26
C LEU A 86 2.51 -4.45 6.72
N VAL A 87 2.00 -5.41 7.49
CA VAL A 87 1.95 -5.28 8.95
C VAL A 87 3.34 -5.51 9.55
N PRO A 88 3.71 -4.79 10.61
CA PRO A 88 4.96 -5.02 11.32
C PRO A 88 5.04 -6.47 11.75
N GLN A 89 6.15 -7.14 11.42
CA GLN A 89 6.45 -8.47 11.95
C GLN A 89 6.98 -8.33 13.38
N LYS A 90 6.15 -7.84 14.30
CA LYS A 90 6.44 -7.98 15.72
C LYS A 90 6.12 -9.42 16.11
N LYS A 91 7.11 -10.11 16.68
CA LYS A 91 6.99 -11.47 17.19
C LYS A 91 5.80 -11.53 18.16
N MET A 92 4.68 -12.12 17.73
CA MET A 92 3.47 -12.22 18.56
C MET A 92 3.46 -13.48 19.45
N PHE A 93 4.52 -14.28 19.42
CA PHE A 93 4.66 -15.46 20.27
C PHE A 93 5.40 -15.11 21.56
N CYS A 94 4.77 -15.43 22.69
CA CYS A 94 5.45 -15.51 23.98
C CYS A 94 6.54 -16.59 23.85
N CYS A 95 7.81 -16.19 23.98
CA CYS A 95 8.95 -17.10 23.93
C CYS A 95 9.18 -17.88 25.23
N GLY A 96 8.35 -17.68 26.26
CA GLY A 96 8.49 -18.34 27.57
C GLY A 96 9.64 -17.81 28.45
N ASN A 97 10.50 -16.93 27.94
CA ASN A 97 11.72 -16.49 28.63
C ASN A 97 11.53 -15.25 29.55
N GLY A 98 10.29 -14.88 29.90
CA GLY A 98 10.05 -13.79 30.85
C GLY A 98 10.53 -12.40 30.40
N CYS A 99 10.47 -12.07 29.11
CA CYS A 99 10.89 -10.76 28.61
C CYS A 99 9.97 -9.64 29.13
N THR A 100 10.56 -8.49 29.48
CA THR A 100 9.86 -7.31 30.01
C THR A 100 8.84 -6.68 29.05
N ASP A 101 8.97 -6.95 27.74
CA ASP A 101 8.05 -6.49 26.68
C ASP A 101 6.98 -7.53 26.27
N CYS A 102 6.78 -8.59 27.06
CA CYS A 102 5.87 -9.69 26.71
C CYS A 102 4.42 -9.42 27.16
N VAL A 103 3.56 -8.97 26.24
CA VAL A 103 2.13 -8.78 26.50
C VAL A 103 1.36 -10.10 26.37
N ARG A 104 1.30 -10.91 27.44
CA ARG A 104 0.19 -11.86 27.63
C ARG A 104 -0.21 -11.97 29.10
N PHE A 105 -0.98 -10.98 29.55
CA PHE A 105 -1.70 -11.02 30.81
C PHE A 105 -3.15 -11.46 30.57
N LYS A 106 -3.59 -12.56 31.17
CA LYS A 106 -5.00 -12.80 31.50
C LYS A 106 -5.06 -13.52 32.86
N LYS A 107 -5.35 -12.75 33.91
CA LYS A 107 -5.84 -13.29 35.19
C LYS A 107 -7.35 -13.55 35.05
N GLN A 108 -7.80 -14.74 35.43
CA GLN A 108 -9.09 -14.94 36.08
C GLN A 108 -8.78 -15.57 37.43
#